data_AF-A0A2D6FE52-F1
#
_entry.id   AF-A0A2D6FE52-F1
#
_cell.length_a   1.000
_cell.length_b   1.000
_cell.length_c   1.000
_cell.angle_alpha   90.00
_cell.angle_beta   90.00
_cell.angle_gamma   90.00
#
_symmetry.space_group_name_H-M   'P 1'
#
loop_
_entity.id
_entity.type
_entity.pdbx_description
1 polymer ?
#
loop_
_entity_poly.entity_id
_entity_poly.type
_entity_poly.pdbx_seq_one_letter_code
_entity_poly.pdbx_strand_id
1 'polypeptide(L)'
;MKRSFDYQGQEVEFYSSFLTMEQRTKVQANQRKEGDANEFALKLLIEKACKKDGKRMFQAGQYAELKNEWPIAALESAMLLLLKDKTGEEEGEGEEEAKN
;
A
#
# COMPACT_ATOMS: atom_id res chain seq x y z
N MET A 1 -8.48 -7.47 -0.78
CA MET A 1 -8.62 -6.60 -1.97
C MET A 1 -7.29 -6.56 -2.71
N LYS A 2 -7.30 -6.68 -4.04
CA LYS A 2 -6.14 -6.45 -4.90
C LYS A 2 -5.90 -4.94 -5.00
N ARG A 3 -4.65 -4.51 -4.93
CA ARG A 3 -4.19 -3.12 -5.07
C ARG A 3 -2.93 -3.13 -5.92
N SER A 4 -2.72 -2.10 -6.70
CA SER A 4 -1.47 -1.90 -7.43
C SER A 4 -1.02 -0.45 -7.33
N PHE A 5 0.29 -0.22 -7.37
CA PHE A 5 0.89 1.11 -7.44
C PHE A 5 2.10 1.07 -8.36
N ASP A 6 2.42 2.20 -8.98
CA ASP A 6 3.64 2.34 -9.77
C ASP A 6 4.85 2.50 -8.85
N TYR A 7 5.87 1.68 -9.10
CA TYR A 7 7.18 1.75 -8.47
C TYR A 7 8.25 1.65 -9.56
N GLN A 8 8.97 2.75 -9.79
CA GLN A 8 10.05 2.82 -10.79
C GLN A 8 9.61 2.41 -12.21
N GLY A 9 8.37 2.73 -12.61
CA GLY A 9 7.82 2.33 -13.91
C GLY A 9 7.43 0.85 -13.99
N GLN A 10 7.32 0.18 -12.83
CA GLN A 10 6.77 -1.16 -12.71
C GLN A 10 5.53 -1.14 -11.82
N GLU A 11 4.45 -1.75 -12.29
CA GLU A 11 3.26 -1.92 -11.47
C GLU A 11 3.48 -3.03 -10.42
N VAL A 12 3.42 -2.65 -9.14
CA VAL A 12 3.54 -3.58 -8.01
C VAL A 12 2.15 -3.94 -7.50
N GLU A 13 1.73 -5.16 -7.80
CA GLU A 13 0.46 -5.72 -7.35
C GLU A 13 0.57 -6.39 -5.97
N PHE A 14 -0.30 -6.00 -5.03
CA PHE A 14 -0.38 -6.58 -3.70
C PHE A 14 -1.82 -6.75 -3.22
N TYR A 15 -2.05 -7.68 -2.29
CA TYR A 15 -3.35 -7.89 -1.68
C TYR A 15 -3.33 -7.32 -0.27
N SER A 16 -4.35 -6.58 0.13
CA SER A 16 -4.50 -6.12 1.51
C SER A 16 -5.90 -6.33 2.05
N SER A 17 -5.97 -6.57 3.36
CA SER A 17 -7.18 -6.64 4.17
C SER A 17 -7.73 -5.24 4.47
N PHE A 18 -8.99 -5.15 4.88
CA PHE A 18 -9.62 -3.90 5.29
C PHE A 18 -8.87 -3.26 6.47
N LEU A 19 -8.68 -1.94 6.41
CA LEU A 19 -8.17 -1.17 7.55
C LEU A 19 -9.28 -0.98 8.59
N THR A 20 -8.98 -1.33 9.84
CA THR A 20 -9.88 -1.01 10.96
C THR A 20 -9.88 0.50 11.22
N MET A 21 -10.93 1.02 11.88
CA MET A 21 -11.02 2.45 12.23
C MET A 21 -9.78 2.93 12.98
N GLU A 22 -9.23 2.12 13.87
CA GLU A 22 -8.02 2.46 14.63
C GLU A 22 -6.80 2.63 13.72
N GLN A 23 -6.65 1.76 12.71
CA GLN A 23 -5.60 1.89 11.72
C GLN A 23 -5.80 3.13 10.86
N ARG A 24 -7.01 3.37 10.35
CA ARG A 24 -7.32 4.58 9.57
C ARG A 24 -7.02 5.87 10.34
N THR A 25 -7.28 5.91 11.64
CA THR A 25 -6.95 7.04 12.50
C THR A 25 -5.44 7.21 12.65
N LYS A 26 -4.69 6.13 12.85
CA LYS A 26 -3.21 6.16 12.92
C LYS A 26 -2.60 6.62 11.61
N VAL A 27 -3.11 6.14 10.48
CA VAL A 27 -2.65 6.54 9.15
C VAL A 27 -2.84 8.06 8.96
N GLN A 28 -4.05 8.58 9.20
CA GLN A 28 -4.35 10.02 9.08
C GLN A 28 -3.56 10.88 10.07
N ALA A 29 -3.28 10.38 11.28
CA ALA A 29 -2.46 11.07 12.26
C ALA A 29 -1.00 11.16 11.79
N ASN A 30 -0.48 10.08 11.22
CA ASN A 30 0.89 10.03 10.72
C ASN A 30 1.08 10.80 9.41
N GLN A 31 0.06 10.97 8.58
CA GLN A 31 0.14 11.87 7.40
C GLN A 31 0.46 13.33 7.76
N ARG A 32 0.18 13.78 8.99
CA ARG A 32 0.54 15.14 9.43
C ARG A 32 2.01 15.30 9.79
N LYS A 33 2.75 14.19 9.93
CA LYS A 33 4.17 14.16 10.23
C LYS A 33 4.88 13.36 9.15
N GLU A 34 5.41 14.08 8.16
CA GLU A 34 6.13 13.53 7.00
C GLU A 34 7.16 12.43 7.36
N GLY A 35 7.87 12.58 8.47
CA GLY A 35 8.84 11.56 8.93
C GLY A 35 8.23 10.25 9.46
N ASP A 36 7.11 10.32 10.18
CA ASP A 36 6.42 9.16 10.76
C ASP A 36 5.50 8.46 9.75
N ALA A 37 4.99 9.21 8.76
CA ALA A 37 4.13 8.68 7.70
C ALA A 37 4.81 7.49 6.97
N ASN A 38 6.09 7.67 6.62
CA ASN A 38 6.82 6.69 5.83
C ASN A 38 7.06 5.37 6.61
N GLU A 39 7.49 5.50 7.86
CA GLU A 39 7.72 4.35 8.75
C GLU A 39 6.44 3.57 9.07
N PHE A 40 5.34 4.31 9.20
CA PHE A 40 4.04 3.73 9.44
C PHE A 40 3.47 3.05 8.19
N ALA A 41 3.58 3.67 7.02
CA ALA A 41 3.20 3.08 5.73
C ALA A 41 3.83 1.71 5.54
N LEU A 42 5.14 1.64 5.79
CA LEU A 42 5.94 0.44 5.60
C LEU A 42 5.59 -0.66 6.60
N LYS A 43 5.39 -0.32 7.88
CA LYS A 43 4.86 -1.26 8.89
C LYS A 43 3.48 -1.80 8.51
N LEU A 44 2.61 -0.92 8.05
CA LEU A 44 1.25 -1.29 7.67
C LEU A 44 1.23 -2.21 6.44
N LEU A 45 2.08 -1.93 5.43
CA LEU A 45 2.33 -2.81 4.29
C LEU A 45 2.83 -4.17 4.75
N ILE A 46 3.83 -4.24 5.63
CA ILE A 46 4.34 -5.54 6.14
C ILE A 46 3.25 -6.33 6.86
N GLU A 47 2.40 -5.67 7.64
CA GLU A 47 1.34 -6.33 8.41
C GLU A 47 0.14 -6.77 7.57
N LYS A 48 -0.19 -6.01 6.51
CA LYS A 48 -1.43 -6.19 5.75
C LYS A 48 -1.23 -6.65 4.31
N ALA A 49 -0.08 -6.40 3.72
CA ALA A 49 0.23 -6.82 2.36
C ALA A 49 0.53 -8.31 2.31
N CYS A 50 -0.30 -9.00 1.57
CA CYS A 50 -0.19 -10.40 1.24
C CYS A 50 -0.05 -10.56 -0.28
N LYS A 51 0.56 -11.68 -0.68
CA LYS A 51 0.54 -12.16 -2.06
C LYS A 51 -0.83 -12.74 -2.39
N LYS A 52 -1.06 -13.02 -3.68
CA LYS A 52 -2.28 -13.68 -4.21
C LYS A 52 -2.62 -15.00 -3.49
N ASP A 53 -1.60 -15.70 -3.00
CA ASP A 53 -1.69 -16.97 -2.27
C ASP A 53 -2.03 -16.80 -0.77
N GLY A 54 -2.25 -15.57 -0.29
CA GLY A 54 -2.51 -15.27 1.13
C GLY A 54 -1.26 -15.28 2.02
N LYS A 55 -0.10 -15.64 1.49
CA LYS A 55 1.20 -15.51 2.18
C LYS A 55 1.59 -14.04 2.33
N ARG A 56 2.22 -13.68 3.46
CA ARG A 56 2.76 -12.33 3.66
C ARG A 56 3.73 -11.96 2.53
N MET A 57 3.56 -10.76 1.98
CA MET A 57 4.41 -10.27 0.90
C MET A 57 5.81 -9.91 1.41
N PHE A 58 5.86 -9.36 2.62
CA PHE A 58 7.07 -8.91 3.29
C PHE A 58 7.24 -9.58 4.65
N GLN A 59 8.49 -9.74 5.10
CA GLN A 59 8.80 -10.20 6.45
C GLN A 59 9.10 -9.02 7.37
N ALA A 60 8.80 -9.15 8.67
CA ALA A 60 9.08 -8.10 9.65
C ALA A 60 10.57 -7.71 9.75
N GLY A 61 11.48 -8.64 9.44
CA GLY A 61 12.92 -8.39 9.40
C GLY A 61 13.37 -7.51 8.22
N GLN A 62 12.58 -7.42 7.15
CA GLN A 62 12.92 -6.68 5.93
C GLN A 62 12.54 -5.19 6.01
N TYR A 63 12.04 -4.72 7.16
CA TYR A 63 11.65 -3.32 7.35
C TYR A 63 12.76 -2.33 6.98
N ALA A 64 13.98 -2.58 7.47
CA ALA A 64 15.11 -1.70 7.21
C ALA A 64 15.55 -1.71 5.74
N GLU A 65 15.46 -2.87 5.08
CA GLU A 65 15.80 -3.02 3.67
C GLU A 65 14.79 -2.27 2.80
N LEU A 66 13.50 -2.54 2.99
CA LEU A 66 12.41 -1.88 2.25
C LEU A 66 12.41 -0.36 2.45
N LYS A 67 12.77 0.12 3.65
CA LYS A 67 12.87 1.56 3.94
C LYS A 67 13.97 2.24 3.11
N ASN A 68 15.07 1.54 2.83
CA ASN A 68 16.16 2.06 2.01
C ASN A 68 15.93 1.82 0.52
N GLU A 69 15.22 0.74 0.17
CA GLU A 69 14.96 0.34 -1.19
C GLU A 69 13.79 1.11 -1.82
N TRP A 70 12.78 1.49 -1.02
CA TRP A 70 11.59 2.15 -1.55
C TRP A 70 11.64 3.67 -1.35
N PRO A 71 11.35 4.47 -2.40
CA PRO A 71 11.28 5.91 -2.26
C PRO A 71 10.03 6.28 -1.46
N ILE A 72 10.13 7.42 -0.77
CA ILE A 72 9.07 7.96 0.08
C ILE A 72 7.74 8.06 -0.70
N ALA A 73 7.79 8.54 -1.94
CA ALA A 73 6.62 8.66 -2.81
C ALA A 73 5.87 7.34 -3.05
N ALA A 74 6.58 6.21 -3.17
CA ALA A 74 5.96 4.91 -3.39
C ALA A 74 5.29 4.38 -2.11
N LEU A 75 5.92 4.61 -0.96
CA LEU A 75 5.40 4.23 0.35
C LEU A 75 4.18 5.06 0.72
N GLU A 76 4.20 6.36 0.45
CA GLU A 76 3.04 7.24 0.60
C GLU A 76 1.90 6.83 -0.33
N SER A 77 2.19 6.51 -1.60
CA SER A 77 1.19 6.02 -2.56
C SER A 77 0.52 4.73 -2.08
N ALA A 78 1.32 3.77 -1.59
CA ALA A 78 0.80 2.54 -1.04
C ALA A 78 -0.06 2.77 0.23
N MET A 79 0.33 3.70 1.10
CA MET A 79 -0.45 4.12 2.27
C MET A 79 -1.78 4.78 1.88
N LEU A 80 -1.77 5.62 0.83
CA LEU A 80 -2.98 6.25 0.29
C LEU A 80 -3.93 5.21 -0.30
N LEU A 81 -3.44 4.20 -1.01
CA LEU A 81 -4.25 3.10 -1.52
C LEU A 81 -4.93 2.28 -0.41
N LEU A 82 -4.30 2.20 0.76
CA LEU A 82 -4.89 1.56 1.94
C LEU A 82 -5.97 2.45 2.58
N LEU A 83 -5.83 3.77 2.51
CA LEU A 83 -6.81 4.75 3.01
C LEU A 83 -8.01 4.99 2.09
N LYS A 84 -7.82 4.92 0.77
CA LYS A 84 -8.86 5.13 -0.26
C LYS A 84 -10.09 4.21 -0.12
N ASP A 85 -10.06 3.27 0.82
CA ASP A 85 -11.15 2.40 1.31
C ASP A 85 -12.37 3.17 1.90
N LYS A 86 -12.48 4.50 1.76
CA LYS A 86 -13.69 5.29 2.11
C LYS A 86 -14.09 6.37 1.11
N THR A 87 -13.28 6.67 0.11
CA THR A 87 -13.61 7.68 -0.89
C THR A 87 -13.64 6.94 -2.21
N GLY A 88 -14.85 6.60 -2.67
CA GLY A 88 -15.08 6.03 -3.98
C GLY A 88 -14.79 7.06 -5.07
N GLU A 89 -13.51 7.39 -5.26
CA GLU A 89 -13.02 8.16 -6.38
C GLU A 89 -12.06 7.25 -7.14
N GLU A 90 -12.69 6.57 -8.11
CA GLU A 90 -12.22 6.24 -9.46
C GLU A 90 -10.71 6.40 -9.66
N GLU A 91 -10.00 5.31 -9.93
CA GLU A 91 -9.06 5.13 -11.05
C GLU A 91 -8.79 3.61 -11.14
N GLY A 92 -9.71 2.93 -11.81
CA GLY A 92 -9.56 1.55 -12.22
C GLY A 92 -9.80 1.49 -13.71
N GLU A 93 -8.92 2.13 -14.49
CA GLU A 93 -8.74 1.78 -15.91
C GLU A 93 -8.06 0.41 -15.93
N GLY A 94 -8.86 -0.64 -15.70
CA GLY A 94 -8.51 -1.98 -16.14
C GLY A 94 -8.84 -2.07 -17.62
N GLU A 95 -7.80 -2.09 -18.45
CA GLU A 95 -7.88 -2.58 -19.83
C GLU A 95 -8.66 -3.91 -19.86
N GLU A 96 -9.80 -3.92 -20.56
CA GLU A 96 -10.40 -5.15 -21.05
C GLU A 96 -10.41 -5.09 -22.59
N GLU A 97 -9.23 -5.28 -23.18
CA GLU A 97 -9.14 -5.83 -24.54
C GLU A 97 -9.50 -7.32 -24.47
N ALA A 98 -10.72 -7.67 -24.93
CA ALA A 98 -11.03 -9.03 -25.33
C ALA A 98 -11.94 -9.04 -26.58
N LYS A 99 -11.26 -9.10 -27.74
CA LYS A 99 -11.66 -9.70 -29.02
C LYS A 99 -13.03 -10.40 -29.06
N ASN A 100 -13.93 -9.93 -29.94
CA ASN A 100 -14.41 -10.63 -31.15
C ASN A 100 -15.60 -9.91 -31.80
#